data_AF-A0A956IH04-F1
#
_entry.id   AF-A0A956IH04-F1
#
_cell.length_a   1.000
_cell.length_b   1.000
_cell.length_c   1.000
_cell.angle_alpha   90.00
_cell.angle_beta   90.00
_cell.angle_gamma   90.00
#
_symmetry.space_group_name_H-M   'P 1'
#
loop_
_entity.id
_entity.type
_entity.pdbx_description
1 polymer ?
#
loop_
_entity_poly.entity_id
_entity_poly.type
_entity_poly.pdbx_seq_one_letter_code
_entity_poly.pdbx_strand_id
1 'polypeptide(L)'
;MSYHHHLAIGLLSTSVLFAAAGACTGDVGSLIDPNKGNSGSGASGAGNGEGGLSLGTGAGNGQGGDMDSCADLSVEPQAIPVSMYITVDKSGSMSDNNKWNNARQAFEAFFTSPDADALNVALRFWPDQGCDTSCNVGPCAQPQVPMGSLSDPAHEQALIDAFNSKSPGGLTPMEAALAGAEQYALDWQATAEAGGRIVVILLTDGIPTACDQNINNIASYAADAFAQSEILTFAVGLQGSNESQMNTIAMAGNTGMGYFIGNGNTQQDLLNALIDIQKVAVSCTFAMPESPDPNQVIDPEKVVVELTPDGTSTPVEVPRVTGESACGAAGGWYYDDNENPSIITLCPATCDAANASDESKVTIQLGCATFIP
;
A
#
# COMPACT_ATOMS: atom_id res chain seq x y z
N MET A 1 34.00 -49.48 20.20
CA MET A 1 33.68 -48.91 21.52
C MET A 1 32.79 -47.71 21.26
N SER A 2 31.52 -47.85 20.88
CA SER A 2 30.37 -48.24 21.69
C SER A 2 30.36 -47.56 23.06
N TYR A 3 29.58 -46.49 23.20
CA TYR A 3 28.61 -46.30 24.29
C TYR A 3 27.55 -45.29 23.86
N HIS A 4 26.33 -45.80 23.68
CA HIS A 4 25.08 -45.05 23.66
C HIS A 4 24.77 -44.50 25.05
N HIS A 5 24.25 -43.28 25.14
CA HIS A 5 23.27 -42.95 26.18
C HIS A 5 22.15 -42.07 25.62
N HIS A 6 20.97 -42.67 25.59
CA HIS A 6 19.68 -42.02 25.48
C HIS A 6 19.38 -41.26 26.78
N LEU A 7 18.83 -40.06 26.68
CA LEU A 7 17.98 -39.49 27.72
C LEU A 7 16.80 -38.77 27.07
N ALA A 8 15.64 -39.41 27.14
CA ALA A 8 14.34 -38.85 26.84
C ALA A 8 13.68 -38.50 28.17
N ILE A 9 13.31 -37.23 28.40
CA ILE A 9 12.39 -36.84 29.49
C ILE A 9 11.54 -35.66 29.04
N GLY A 10 10.23 -35.90 28.94
CA GLY A 10 9.23 -35.05 29.60
C GLY A 10 8.59 -33.91 28.81
N LEU A 11 7.53 -34.24 28.07
CA LEU A 11 6.41 -33.33 27.83
C LEU A 11 5.80 -32.87 29.17
N LEU A 12 5.70 -31.57 29.39
CA LEU A 12 4.74 -30.97 30.32
C LEU A 12 3.94 -29.88 29.59
N SER A 13 2.73 -30.26 29.20
CA SER A 13 1.65 -29.36 28.84
C SER A 13 1.00 -28.84 30.13
N THR A 14 1.05 -27.53 30.37
CA THR A 14 0.16 -26.86 31.33
C THR A 14 -0.55 -25.68 30.66
N SER A 15 -1.86 -25.83 30.64
CA SER A 15 -2.92 -24.96 30.17
C SER A 15 -2.99 -23.60 30.88
N VAL A 16 -3.36 -22.56 30.13
CA VAL A 16 -4.07 -21.39 30.68
C VAL A 16 -5.28 -21.11 29.79
N LEU A 17 -6.45 -21.37 30.37
CA LEU A 17 -7.78 -21.07 29.87
C LEU A 17 -8.12 -19.64 30.37
N PHE A 18 -8.23 -18.66 29.50
CA PHE A 18 -8.81 -17.35 29.86
C PHE A 18 -10.25 -17.30 29.37
N ALA A 19 -11.18 -17.54 30.30
CA ALA A 19 -12.57 -17.14 30.18
C ALA A 19 -12.75 -15.84 30.96
N ALA A 20 -13.15 -14.76 30.29
CA ALA A 20 -13.69 -13.58 30.93
C ALA A 20 -14.87 -13.05 30.10
N ALA A 21 -16.07 -13.45 30.51
CA ALA A 21 -17.30 -12.74 30.20
C ALA A 21 -17.35 -11.46 31.04
N GLY A 22 -17.61 -10.33 30.39
CA GLY A 22 -17.84 -9.03 31.03
C GLY A 22 -18.75 -8.19 30.16
N ALA A 23 -20.05 -8.31 30.40
CA ALA A 23 -21.10 -7.51 29.80
C ALA A 23 -20.98 -6.04 30.24
N CYS A 24 -21.14 -5.11 29.30
CA CYS A 24 -21.56 -3.73 29.57
C CYS A 24 -22.56 -3.32 28.48
N THR A 25 -23.80 -3.14 28.92
CA THR A 25 -24.95 -2.64 28.17
C THR A 25 -24.84 -1.13 27.96
N GLY A 26 -25.04 -0.66 26.72
CA GLY A 26 -25.21 0.75 26.37
C GLY A 26 -26.44 0.90 25.48
N ASP A 27 -27.54 1.32 26.10
CA ASP A 27 -28.83 1.66 25.51
C ASP A 27 -28.75 3.04 24.83
N VAL A 28 -29.15 3.11 23.55
CA VAL A 28 -29.50 4.37 22.87
C VAL A 28 -30.77 4.17 22.03
N GLY A 29 -31.91 4.24 22.72
CA GLY A 29 -32.88 5.32 22.49
C GLY A 29 -33.36 5.54 21.06
N SER A 30 -34.39 4.77 20.69
CA SER A 30 -35.32 5.08 19.60
C SER A 30 -36.12 6.35 19.90
N LEU A 31 -36.11 7.32 18.98
CA LEU A 31 -37.05 8.44 18.95
C LEU A 31 -37.95 8.31 17.72
N ILE A 32 -39.12 7.71 17.93
CA ILE A 32 -40.27 7.78 17.06
C ILE A 32 -41.01 9.10 17.39
N ASP A 33 -41.15 9.96 16.39
CA ASP A 33 -42.03 11.13 16.45
C ASP A 33 -43.47 10.70 16.08
N PRO A 34 -44.47 10.88 16.96
CA PRO A 34 -45.87 10.62 16.65
C PRO A 34 -46.50 11.90 16.09
N ASN A 35 -47.40 11.77 15.10
CA ASN A 35 -48.79 12.24 15.18
C ASN A 35 -49.43 12.42 13.79
N LYS A 36 -50.72 12.04 13.74
CA LYS A 36 -51.74 12.19 12.68
C LYS A 36 -51.66 11.18 11.54
N GLY A 37 -52.67 10.34 11.28
CA GLY A 37 -54.04 10.31 11.76
C GLY A 37 -55.00 10.03 10.60
N ASN A 38 -55.54 8.81 10.61
CA ASN A 38 -56.96 8.50 10.40
C ASN A 38 -57.57 8.46 8.97
N SER A 39 -58.06 7.26 8.66
CA SER A 39 -59.32 6.89 7.98
C SER A 39 -59.56 7.18 6.49
N GLY A 40 -60.07 6.16 5.79
CA GLY A 40 -60.88 6.38 4.59
C GLY A 40 -61.05 5.16 3.70
N SER A 41 -62.04 4.33 4.02
CA SER A 41 -62.53 3.17 3.28
C SER A 41 -63.19 3.47 1.93
N GLY A 42 -63.02 2.54 0.97
CA GLY A 42 -64.07 2.08 0.03
C GLY A 42 -64.20 2.80 -1.32
N ALA A 43 -64.07 2.05 -2.42
CA ALA A 43 -65.17 1.78 -3.37
C ALA A 43 -64.66 1.09 -4.65
N SER A 44 -65.37 0.04 -5.01
CA SER A 44 -65.36 -0.67 -6.29
C SER A 44 -66.02 0.15 -7.41
N GLY A 45 -65.57 -0.06 -8.66
CA GLY A 45 -66.21 0.48 -9.86
C GLY A 45 -65.82 -0.33 -11.09
N ALA A 46 -66.75 -1.16 -11.56
CA ALA A 46 -66.67 -1.92 -12.80
C ALA A 46 -67.12 -1.07 -14.00
N GLY A 47 -66.59 -1.38 -15.19
CA GLY A 47 -67.06 -0.82 -16.46
C GLY A 47 -66.52 -1.63 -17.66
N ASN A 48 -67.40 -2.46 -18.24
CA ASN A 48 -67.19 -3.27 -19.44
C ASN A 48 -67.03 -2.44 -20.72
N GLY A 49 -66.28 -3.00 -21.68
CA GLY A 49 -66.36 -2.65 -23.10
C GLY A 49 -65.77 -3.77 -23.96
N GLU A 50 -66.63 -4.69 -24.42
CA GLU A 50 -66.34 -5.73 -25.41
C GLU A 50 -66.22 -5.16 -26.83
N GLY A 51 -65.40 -5.81 -27.68
CA GLY A 51 -65.39 -5.58 -29.13
C GLY A 51 -64.18 -6.22 -29.80
N GLY A 52 -64.23 -7.53 -30.06
CA GLY A 52 -63.08 -8.33 -30.52
C GLY A 52 -62.77 -8.31 -32.02
N LEU A 53 -61.68 -8.98 -32.40
CA LEU A 53 -61.54 -9.68 -33.69
C LEU A 53 -60.33 -10.65 -33.69
N SER A 54 -60.68 -11.94 -33.81
CA SER A 54 -60.00 -13.11 -34.40
C SER A 54 -58.53 -13.10 -34.90
N LEU A 55 -57.81 -14.11 -34.40
CA LEU A 55 -56.79 -15.01 -35.00
C LEU A 55 -55.65 -14.50 -35.89
N GLY A 56 -54.43 -14.76 -35.43
CA GLY A 56 -53.23 -14.95 -36.25
C GLY A 56 -52.12 -15.62 -35.44
N THR A 57 -52.05 -16.96 -35.53
CA THR A 57 -50.92 -17.78 -35.06
C THR A 57 -49.65 -17.44 -35.82
N GLY A 58 -48.58 -17.07 -35.11
CA GLY A 58 -47.24 -16.90 -35.67
C GLY A 58 -46.20 -17.15 -34.59
N ALA A 59 -45.59 -18.34 -34.62
CA ALA A 59 -44.40 -18.64 -33.85
C ALA A 59 -43.25 -17.72 -34.30
N GLY A 60 -42.63 -17.02 -33.35
CA GLY A 60 -41.42 -16.24 -33.55
C GLY A 60 -40.55 -16.42 -32.32
N ASN A 61 -39.49 -17.22 -32.48
CA ASN A 61 -38.44 -17.45 -31.50
C ASN A 61 -37.85 -16.14 -30.97
N GLY A 62 -37.39 -16.20 -29.72
CA GLY A 62 -36.80 -15.07 -29.03
C GLY A 62 -35.49 -14.56 -29.63
N GLN A 63 -35.16 -13.34 -29.24
CA GLN A 63 -33.80 -12.83 -29.24
C GLN A 63 -33.67 -11.96 -27.99
N GLY A 64 -33.27 -12.60 -26.88
CA GLY A 64 -32.53 -11.88 -25.86
C GLY A 64 -31.24 -11.38 -26.52
N GLY A 65 -30.91 -10.10 -26.29
CA GLY A 65 -29.64 -9.55 -26.73
C GLY A 65 -28.53 -10.32 -26.05
N ASP A 66 -27.94 -11.25 -26.80
CA ASP A 66 -26.74 -11.98 -26.44
C ASP A 66 -25.62 -10.94 -26.39
N MET A 67 -25.12 -10.63 -25.19
CA MET A 67 -23.79 -10.08 -25.08
C MET A 67 -22.86 -11.22 -25.50
N ASP A 68 -22.40 -11.21 -26.75
CA ASP A 68 -21.36 -12.14 -27.20
C ASP A 68 -20.20 -12.03 -26.21
N SER A 69 -20.04 -13.09 -25.42
CA SER A 69 -19.32 -13.05 -24.16
C SER A 69 -17.88 -13.52 -24.34
N CYS A 70 -16.96 -12.67 -23.94
CA CYS A 70 -15.78 -13.11 -23.19
C CYS A 70 -15.92 -12.69 -21.72
N ALA A 71 -17.16 -12.51 -21.26
CA ALA A 71 -17.56 -11.96 -19.97
C ALA A 71 -17.16 -12.79 -18.73
N ASP A 72 -16.22 -13.72 -18.88
CA ASP A 72 -15.75 -14.62 -17.81
C ASP A 72 -14.22 -14.60 -17.64
N LEU A 73 -13.53 -13.58 -18.17
CA LEU A 73 -12.12 -13.34 -17.85
C LEU A 73 -12.03 -12.52 -16.56
N SER A 74 -12.11 -13.23 -15.44
CA SER A 74 -11.75 -12.71 -14.12
C SER A 74 -10.26 -12.97 -13.89
N VAL A 75 -9.50 -11.90 -13.71
CA VAL A 75 -8.07 -11.97 -13.43
C VAL A 75 -7.77 -11.23 -12.13
N GLU A 76 -6.93 -11.83 -11.29
CA GLU A 76 -6.32 -11.11 -10.18
C GLU A 76 -5.30 -10.15 -10.79
N PRO A 77 -5.48 -8.83 -10.61
CA PRO A 77 -4.61 -7.87 -11.24
C PRO A 77 -3.20 -7.96 -10.66
N GLN A 78 -2.19 -7.83 -11.54
CA GLN A 78 -0.81 -7.71 -11.09
C GLN A 78 -0.62 -6.31 -10.51
N ALA A 79 -0.50 -6.22 -9.19
CA ALA A 79 -0.09 -5.00 -8.51
C ALA A 79 1.28 -4.57 -9.05
N ILE A 80 1.40 -3.30 -9.39
CA ILE A 80 2.69 -2.76 -9.82
C ILE A 80 3.65 -2.84 -8.62
N PRO A 81 4.79 -3.57 -8.73
CA PRO A 81 5.71 -3.78 -7.62
C PRO A 81 6.29 -2.46 -7.14
N VAL A 82 6.53 -2.40 -5.84
CA VAL A 82 6.98 -1.17 -5.18
C VAL A 82 8.37 -1.37 -4.66
N SER A 83 9.23 -0.42 -4.98
CA SER A 83 10.60 -0.38 -4.51
C SER A 83 10.72 0.60 -3.36
N MET A 84 11.46 0.25 -2.32
CA MET A 84 11.77 1.12 -1.19
C MET A 84 13.27 1.32 -1.10
N TYR A 85 13.72 2.57 -1.11
CA TYR A 85 15.07 2.91 -0.70
C TYR A 85 15.04 3.40 0.75
N ILE A 86 15.56 2.58 1.65
CA ILE A 86 15.56 2.87 3.08
C ILE A 86 16.93 3.40 3.47
N THR A 87 16.97 4.65 3.93
CA THR A 87 18.20 5.30 4.41
C THR A 87 18.12 5.55 5.92
N VAL A 88 19.01 4.89 6.68
CA VAL A 88 18.94 4.77 8.14
C VAL A 88 20.10 5.47 8.82
N ASP A 89 19.76 6.43 9.67
CA ASP A 89 20.70 7.07 10.58
C ASP A 89 21.29 6.06 11.57
N LYS A 90 22.61 6.01 11.65
CA LYS A 90 23.40 5.28 12.63
C LYS A 90 24.36 6.22 13.36
N SER A 91 24.02 7.49 13.50
CA SER A 91 24.78 8.48 14.26
C SER A 91 24.87 8.09 15.74
N GLY A 92 25.74 8.78 16.49
CA GLY A 92 25.99 8.44 17.89
C GLY A 92 24.75 8.48 18.80
N SER A 93 23.80 9.38 18.53
CA SER A 93 22.54 9.51 19.30
C SER A 93 21.68 8.27 19.26
N MET A 94 21.77 7.47 18.18
CA MET A 94 21.04 6.20 18.05
C MET A 94 21.44 5.17 19.11
N SER A 95 22.58 5.35 19.81
CA SER A 95 22.97 4.51 20.95
C SER A 95 22.18 4.80 22.23
N ASP A 96 21.52 5.95 22.32
CA ASP A 96 20.76 6.36 23.48
C ASP A 96 19.44 5.57 23.58
N ASN A 97 18.97 5.32 24.80
CA ASN A 97 17.64 4.78 25.09
C ASN A 97 17.23 3.54 24.26
N ASN A 98 18.19 2.71 23.85
CA ASN A 98 17.98 1.51 23.03
C ASN A 98 17.38 1.77 21.64
N LYS A 99 17.42 3.00 21.11
CA LYS A 99 16.79 3.38 19.83
C LYS A 99 17.26 2.51 18.68
N TRP A 100 18.57 2.31 18.54
CA TRP A 100 19.15 1.45 17.50
C TRP A 100 18.61 0.03 17.53
N ASN A 101 18.56 -0.59 18.72
CA ASN A 101 18.05 -1.95 18.85
C ASN A 101 16.55 -2.04 18.60
N ASN A 102 15.78 -1.03 18.99
CA ASN A 102 14.35 -0.95 18.69
C ASN A 102 14.12 -0.79 17.18
N ALA A 103 14.91 0.07 16.53
CA ALA A 103 14.88 0.25 15.08
C ALA A 103 15.21 -1.04 14.33
N ARG A 104 16.33 -1.68 14.69
CA ARG A 104 16.72 -2.98 14.13
C ARG A 104 15.61 -4.03 14.25
N GLN A 105 15.02 -4.19 15.43
CA GLN A 105 13.97 -5.18 15.64
C GLN A 105 12.69 -4.88 14.85
N ALA A 106 12.36 -3.59 14.66
CA ALA A 106 11.22 -3.20 13.83
C ALA A 106 11.47 -3.50 12.34
N PHE A 107 12.66 -3.20 11.83
CA PHE A 107 13.02 -3.55 10.45
C PHE A 107 13.12 -5.05 10.24
N GLU A 108 13.69 -5.81 11.19
CA GLU A 108 13.71 -7.28 11.13
C GLU A 108 12.29 -7.84 11.06
N ALA A 109 11.37 -7.36 11.93
CA ALA A 109 9.97 -7.77 11.89
C ALA A 109 9.27 -7.39 10.56
N PHE A 110 9.57 -6.21 10.02
CA PHE A 110 9.03 -5.74 8.75
C PHE A 110 9.54 -6.58 7.56
N PHE A 111 10.85 -6.81 7.48
CA PHE A 111 11.45 -7.55 6.37
C PHE A 111 10.98 -9.00 6.29
N THR A 112 10.68 -9.62 7.45
CA THR A 112 10.17 -11.00 7.51
C THR A 112 8.65 -11.08 7.53
N SER A 113 7.94 -9.96 7.32
CA SER A 113 6.48 -9.95 7.32
C SER A 113 5.98 -10.48 5.99
N PRO A 114 5.10 -11.50 5.95
CA PRO A 114 4.52 -12.00 4.69
C PRO A 114 3.84 -10.90 3.87
N ASP A 115 3.26 -9.90 4.54
CA ASP A 115 2.58 -8.81 3.85
C ASP A 115 3.57 -7.98 3.01
N ALA A 116 4.86 -7.96 3.39
CA ALA A 116 5.93 -7.23 2.73
C ALA A 116 6.53 -7.96 1.50
N ASP A 117 6.11 -9.21 1.22
CA ASP A 117 6.65 -10.05 0.13
C ASP A 117 6.59 -9.41 -1.27
N ALA A 118 5.63 -8.51 -1.47
CA ALA A 118 5.42 -7.78 -2.73
C ALA A 118 6.37 -6.58 -2.92
N LEU A 119 7.23 -6.28 -1.93
CA LEU A 119 8.12 -5.14 -1.95
C LEU A 119 9.52 -5.54 -2.41
N ASN A 120 10.18 -4.59 -3.08
CA ASN A 120 11.63 -4.61 -3.26
C ASN A 120 12.25 -3.59 -2.31
N VAL A 121 13.36 -3.95 -1.66
CA VAL A 121 14.04 -3.08 -0.68
C VAL A 121 15.52 -2.96 -1.01
N ALA A 122 16.01 -1.73 -1.02
CA ALA A 122 17.42 -1.39 -0.90
C ALA A 122 17.67 -0.68 0.44
N LEU A 123 18.83 -0.93 1.05
CA LEU A 123 19.15 -0.42 2.39
C LEU A 123 20.51 0.29 2.41
N ARG A 124 20.53 1.48 3.03
CA ARG A 124 21.75 2.26 3.27
C ARG A 124 21.80 2.81 4.69
N PHE A 125 22.94 2.68 5.35
CA PHE A 125 23.21 3.34 6.63
C PHE A 125 24.09 4.60 6.46
N TRP A 126 23.89 5.58 7.34
CA TRP A 126 24.69 6.81 7.39
C TRP A 126 24.90 7.29 8.85
N PRO A 127 26.08 7.81 9.25
CA PRO A 127 27.26 7.99 8.43
C PRO A 127 28.07 6.70 8.26
N ASP A 128 28.20 6.17 7.05
CA ASP A 128 28.96 4.94 6.76
C ASP A 128 29.52 4.92 5.33
N GLN A 129 30.60 4.17 5.12
CA GLN A 129 31.17 3.86 3.79
C GLN A 129 31.20 5.06 2.83
N GLY A 130 31.73 6.20 3.29
CA GLY A 130 31.85 7.45 2.52
C GLY A 130 30.59 8.31 2.42
N CYS A 131 29.44 7.81 2.86
CA CYS A 131 28.26 8.64 3.13
C CYS A 131 28.40 9.22 4.53
N ASP A 132 29.19 10.28 4.66
CA ASP A 132 29.60 10.82 5.95
C ASP A 132 29.77 12.35 5.90
N THR A 133 30.58 12.90 6.79
CA THR A 133 30.86 14.34 6.91
C THR A 133 31.68 14.91 5.73
N SER A 134 32.07 14.09 4.75
CA SER A 134 32.63 14.55 3.47
C SER A 134 31.58 15.21 2.58
N CYS A 135 30.29 15.04 2.89
CA CYS A 135 29.16 15.64 2.18
C CYS A 135 29.14 15.29 0.69
N ASN A 136 29.61 14.09 0.38
CA ASN A 136 29.59 13.55 -0.97
C ASN A 136 28.32 12.72 -1.16
N VAL A 137 27.46 13.18 -2.06
CA VAL A 137 26.19 12.52 -2.41
C VAL A 137 26.42 11.15 -3.06
N GLY A 138 27.51 10.99 -3.84
CA GLY A 138 27.76 9.77 -4.61
C GLY A 138 27.79 8.49 -3.75
N PRO A 139 28.62 8.42 -2.69
CA PRO A 139 28.60 7.29 -1.76
C PRO A 139 27.27 7.09 -1.03
N CYS A 140 26.52 8.16 -0.75
CA CYS A 140 25.19 8.08 -0.13
C CYS A 140 24.14 7.47 -1.07
N ALA A 141 24.31 7.61 -2.38
CA ALA A 141 23.44 6.97 -3.37
C ALA A 141 23.75 5.48 -3.60
N GLN A 142 24.80 4.92 -2.99
CA GLN A 142 25.14 3.50 -3.19
C GLN A 142 24.56 2.66 -2.04
N PRO A 143 23.54 1.82 -2.25
CA PRO A 143 23.02 0.98 -1.19
C PRO A 143 24.06 -0.03 -0.71
N GLN A 144 24.00 -0.40 0.57
CA GLN A 144 24.85 -1.45 1.15
C GLN A 144 24.25 -2.83 0.94
N VAL A 145 22.93 -2.92 0.93
CA VAL A 145 22.18 -4.05 0.40
C VAL A 145 21.45 -3.52 -0.84
N PRO A 146 21.85 -3.94 -2.06
CA PRO A 146 21.22 -3.53 -3.31
C PRO A 146 19.72 -3.83 -3.34
N MET A 147 18.98 -3.24 -4.28
CA MET A 147 17.55 -3.54 -4.44
C MET A 147 17.33 -5.04 -4.67
N GLY A 148 16.38 -5.62 -3.93
CA GLY A 148 15.97 -7.01 -4.08
C GLY A 148 14.61 -7.25 -3.45
N SER A 149 13.97 -8.35 -3.85
CA SER A 149 12.61 -8.72 -3.41
C SER A 149 12.61 -9.24 -1.97
N LEU A 150 11.64 -8.83 -1.16
CA LEU A 150 11.46 -9.41 0.19
C LEU A 150 10.90 -10.84 0.16
N SER A 151 10.27 -11.27 -0.93
CA SER A 151 9.94 -12.70 -1.11
C SER A 151 11.14 -13.61 -1.35
N ASP A 152 12.37 -13.09 -1.46
CA ASP A 152 13.61 -13.88 -1.48
C ASP A 152 14.23 -13.96 -0.08
N PRO A 153 14.22 -15.13 0.58
CA PRO A 153 14.79 -15.30 1.92
C PRO A 153 16.29 -14.97 2.01
N ALA A 154 17.03 -15.11 0.90
CA ALA A 154 18.44 -14.73 0.88
C ALA A 154 18.61 -13.20 0.97
N HIS A 155 17.68 -12.46 0.37
CA HIS A 155 17.64 -11.00 0.42
C HIS A 155 17.20 -10.49 1.79
N GLU A 156 16.15 -11.07 2.38
CA GLU A 156 15.74 -10.78 3.77
C GLU A 156 16.92 -10.95 4.74
N GLN A 157 17.64 -12.07 4.63
CA GLN A 157 18.80 -12.34 5.48
C GLN A 157 19.93 -11.34 5.25
N ALA A 158 20.16 -10.88 4.02
CA ALA A 158 21.16 -9.85 3.73
C ALA A 158 20.83 -8.51 4.40
N LEU A 159 19.55 -8.12 4.43
CA LEU A 159 19.08 -6.92 5.14
C LEU A 159 19.28 -7.04 6.65
N ILE A 160 18.92 -8.19 7.23
CA ILE A 160 19.09 -8.48 8.67
C ILE A 160 20.57 -8.48 9.06
N ASP A 161 21.42 -9.14 8.26
CA ASP A 161 22.87 -9.19 8.46
C ASP A 161 23.49 -7.79 8.36
N ALA A 162 22.99 -6.96 7.44
CA ALA A 162 23.42 -5.57 7.32
C ALA A 162 23.17 -4.81 8.63
N PHE A 163 21.98 -4.86 9.21
CA PHE A 163 21.70 -4.24 10.53
C PHE A 163 22.61 -4.80 11.64
N ASN A 164 22.78 -6.13 11.70
CA ASN A 164 23.59 -6.79 12.72
C ASN A 164 25.09 -6.45 12.62
N SER A 165 25.56 -6.05 11.44
CA SER A 165 26.95 -5.64 11.20
C SER A 165 27.27 -4.21 11.61
N LYS A 166 26.26 -3.40 11.94
CA LYS A 166 26.43 -1.96 12.25
C LYS A 166 26.25 -1.68 13.73
N SER A 167 26.88 -0.58 14.14
CA SER A 167 26.68 0.04 15.44
C SER A 167 26.57 1.57 15.29
N PRO A 168 25.78 2.22 16.17
CA PRO A 168 25.71 3.68 16.22
C PRO A 168 27.09 4.33 16.40
N GLY A 169 27.30 5.45 15.71
CA GLY A 169 28.50 6.26 15.79
C GLY A 169 28.63 7.26 14.64
N GLY A 170 29.19 8.43 14.96
CA GLY A 170 29.39 9.53 14.02
C GLY A 170 28.38 10.67 14.19
N LEU A 171 28.51 11.68 13.33
CA LEU A 171 27.58 12.81 13.23
C LEU A 171 26.36 12.46 12.36
N THR A 172 25.47 13.42 12.14
CA THR A 172 24.19 13.26 11.42
C THR A 172 24.24 14.08 10.12
N PRO A 173 24.94 13.63 9.06
CA PRO A 173 25.00 14.30 7.75
C PRO A 173 23.71 14.04 6.93
N MET A 174 22.57 14.49 7.46
CA MET A 174 21.25 14.22 6.90
C MET A 174 21.09 14.72 5.47
N GLU A 175 21.71 15.86 5.14
CA GLU A 175 21.68 16.42 3.79
C GLU A 175 22.23 15.44 2.75
N ALA A 176 23.47 14.98 2.92
CA ALA A 176 24.09 14.05 1.99
C ALA A 176 23.33 12.71 1.93
N ALA A 177 22.82 12.25 3.07
CA ALA A 177 22.05 11.01 3.16
C ALA A 177 20.74 11.08 2.36
N LEU A 178 19.96 12.15 2.51
CA LEU A 178 18.72 12.33 1.76
C LEU A 178 19.01 12.59 0.28
N ALA A 179 19.95 13.48 -0.05
CA ALA A 179 20.35 13.74 -1.43
C ALA A 179 20.78 12.46 -2.17
N GLY A 180 21.54 11.58 -1.49
CA GLY A 180 21.97 10.30 -2.07
C GLY A 180 20.82 9.33 -2.27
N ALA A 181 19.91 9.23 -1.29
CA ALA A 181 18.73 8.39 -1.40
C ALA A 181 17.83 8.81 -2.57
N GLU A 182 17.56 10.11 -2.72
CA GLU A 182 16.77 10.65 -3.82
C GLU A 182 17.48 10.45 -5.18
N GLN A 183 18.80 10.64 -5.24
CA GLN A 183 19.57 10.37 -6.45
C GLN A 183 19.46 8.89 -6.87
N TYR A 184 19.60 7.95 -5.93
CA TYR A 184 19.40 6.53 -6.24
C TYR A 184 18.00 6.25 -6.75
N ALA A 185 16.98 6.83 -6.10
CA ALA A 185 15.60 6.60 -6.45
C ALA A 185 15.30 7.11 -7.88
N LEU A 186 15.81 8.29 -8.24
CA LEU A 186 15.72 8.83 -9.60
C LEU A 186 16.41 7.94 -10.63
N ASP A 187 17.62 7.47 -10.32
CA ASP A 187 18.38 6.59 -11.21
C ASP A 187 17.68 5.23 -11.38
N TRP A 188 17.12 4.66 -10.30
CA TRP A 188 16.35 3.41 -10.33
C TRP A 188 15.09 3.56 -11.16
N GLN A 189 14.30 4.61 -10.95
CA GLN A 189 13.04 4.86 -11.65
C GLN A 189 13.24 5.02 -13.18
N ALA A 190 14.44 5.41 -13.61
CA ALA A 190 14.81 5.49 -15.02
C ALA A 190 15.19 4.13 -15.66
N THR A 191 15.31 3.06 -14.88
CA THR A 191 15.63 1.72 -15.39
C THR A 191 14.38 0.95 -15.83
N ALA A 192 14.55 0.02 -16.78
CA ALA A 192 13.48 -0.91 -17.16
C ALA A 192 13.11 -1.90 -16.04
N GLU A 193 13.99 -2.08 -15.05
CA GLU A 193 13.80 -2.97 -13.90
C GLU A 193 12.92 -2.37 -12.81
N ALA A 194 12.69 -1.05 -12.83
CA ALA A 194 11.83 -0.39 -11.86
C ALA A 194 10.43 -1.00 -11.84
N GLY A 195 9.87 -1.30 -13.04
CA GLY A 195 8.59 -1.98 -13.23
C GLY A 195 7.39 -1.35 -12.52
N GLY A 196 7.58 -0.21 -11.84
CA GLY A 196 6.70 0.37 -10.84
C GLY A 196 7.31 1.57 -10.12
N ARG A 197 6.78 1.91 -8.95
CA ARG A 197 7.16 3.13 -8.21
C ARG A 197 8.25 2.84 -7.19
N ILE A 198 9.16 3.79 -7.01
CA ILE A 198 10.09 3.82 -5.88
C ILE A 198 9.70 4.90 -4.87
N VAL A 199 9.84 4.57 -3.58
CA VAL A 199 9.72 5.53 -2.48
C VAL A 199 11.00 5.58 -1.67
N VAL A 200 11.28 6.73 -1.06
CA VAL A 200 12.42 6.94 -0.16
C VAL A 200 11.92 6.99 1.27
N ILE A 201 12.57 6.26 2.18
CA ILE A 201 12.30 6.29 3.62
C ILE A 201 13.54 6.80 4.34
N LEU A 202 13.45 7.99 4.93
CA LEU A 202 14.49 8.59 5.77
C LEU A 202 14.19 8.31 7.24
N LEU A 203 15.04 7.52 7.92
CA LEU A 203 14.96 7.29 9.36
C LEU A 203 16.06 8.05 10.10
N THR A 204 15.72 8.82 11.15
CA THR A 204 16.70 9.49 12.03
C THR A 204 16.17 9.69 13.44
N ASP A 205 17.03 9.73 14.46
CA ASP A 205 16.68 10.12 15.84
C ASP A 205 17.15 11.51 16.24
N GLY A 206 17.61 12.31 15.27
CA GLY A 206 18.28 13.56 15.55
C GLY A 206 17.98 14.65 14.54
N ILE A 207 18.67 15.76 14.74
CA ILE A 207 18.72 16.88 13.80
C ILE A 207 20.01 16.79 12.97
N PRO A 208 20.08 17.42 11.79
CA PRO A 208 21.33 17.52 11.05
C PRO A 208 22.44 18.13 11.93
N THR A 209 23.61 17.49 11.97
CA THR A 209 24.78 17.99 12.74
C THR A 209 26.06 18.11 11.91
N ALA A 210 25.98 17.79 10.62
CA ALA A 210 27.04 17.90 9.64
C ALA A 210 26.48 18.24 8.26
N CYS A 211 27.36 18.66 7.34
CA CYS A 211 26.98 19.15 6.00
C CYS A 211 26.05 20.37 6.09
N ASP A 212 25.16 20.57 5.12
CA ASP A 212 24.12 21.57 5.27
C ASP A 212 23.14 21.12 6.37
N GLN A 213 22.86 22.03 7.31
CA GLN A 213 21.95 21.79 8.43
C GLN A 213 20.63 22.56 8.28
N ASN A 214 20.48 23.32 7.19
CA ASN A 214 19.25 24.02 6.87
C ASN A 214 18.23 23.02 6.33
N ILE A 215 17.19 22.77 7.13
CA ILE A 215 16.16 21.79 6.78
C ILE A 215 15.43 22.10 5.47
N ASN A 216 15.29 23.38 5.08
CA ASN A 216 14.62 23.73 3.82
C ASN A 216 15.49 23.35 2.61
N ASN A 217 16.82 23.45 2.74
CA ASN A 217 17.74 23.00 1.71
C ASN A 217 17.73 21.46 1.62
N ILE A 218 17.72 20.78 2.76
CA ILE A 218 17.61 19.31 2.83
C ILE A 218 16.31 18.84 2.18
N ALA A 219 15.17 19.42 2.56
CA ALA A 219 13.85 19.07 2.03
C ALA A 219 13.72 19.35 0.52
N SER A 220 14.51 20.27 -0.05
CA SER A 220 14.47 20.55 -1.49
C SER A 220 14.83 19.34 -2.35
N TYR A 221 15.70 18.43 -1.88
CA TYR A 221 16.01 17.20 -2.61
C TYR A 221 14.78 16.29 -2.77
N ALA A 222 13.94 16.18 -1.74
CA ALA A 222 12.69 15.43 -1.81
C ALA A 222 11.67 16.10 -2.76
N ALA A 223 11.59 17.45 -2.71
CA ALA A 223 10.73 18.20 -3.64
C ALA A 223 11.17 18.04 -5.10
N ASP A 224 12.47 18.07 -5.38
CA ASP A 224 13.01 17.90 -6.72
C ASP A 224 12.77 16.48 -7.25
N ALA A 225 12.96 15.46 -6.42
CA ALA A 225 12.71 14.06 -6.78
C ALA A 225 11.22 13.80 -7.09
N PHE A 226 10.33 14.36 -6.27
CA PHE A 226 8.89 14.31 -6.53
C PHE A 226 8.53 15.04 -7.84
N ALA A 227 9.05 16.25 -8.06
CA ALA A 227 8.77 17.01 -9.27
C ALA A 227 9.29 16.35 -10.55
N GLN A 228 10.37 15.56 -10.45
CA GLN A 228 11.00 14.90 -11.60
C GLN A 228 10.35 13.56 -11.95
N SER A 229 10.04 12.74 -10.96
CA SER A 229 9.63 11.34 -11.17
C SER A 229 8.56 10.85 -10.19
N GLU A 230 7.86 11.76 -9.50
CA GLU A 230 6.81 11.45 -8.51
C GLU A 230 7.29 10.53 -7.38
N ILE A 231 8.58 10.59 -7.05
CA ILE A 231 9.17 9.82 -5.95
C ILE A 231 8.66 10.40 -4.64
N LEU A 232 8.02 9.54 -3.84
CA LEU A 232 7.51 9.91 -2.53
C LEU A 232 8.59 9.74 -1.47
N THR A 233 8.73 10.73 -0.58
CA THR A 233 9.70 10.70 0.52
C THR A 233 8.99 10.68 1.86
N PHE A 234 9.18 9.60 2.62
CA PHE A 234 8.67 9.45 3.98
C PHE A 234 9.75 9.79 4.99
N ALA A 235 9.47 10.75 5.88
CA ALA A 235 10.36 11.11 6.97
C ALA A 235 9.91 10.45 8.28
N VAL A 236 10.78 9.62 8.85
CA VAL A 236 10.52 8.87 10.08
C VAL A 236 11.51 9.32 11.16
N GLY A 237 11.00 10.11 12.11
CA GLY A 237 11.75 10.62 13.24
C GLY A 237 11.56 9.75 14.50
N LEU A 238 12.66 9.31 15.10
CA LEU A 238 12.66 8.70 16.44
C LEU A 238 12.84 9.79 17.52
N GLN A 239 12.67 9.40 18.79
CA GLN A 239 12.88 10.29 19.94
C GLN A 239 14.23 11.01 19.86
N GLY A 240 14.20 12.34 19.83
CA GLY A 240 15.38 13.20 19.69
C GLY A 240 15.43 13.94 18.35
N SER A 241 14.69 13.47 17.35
CA SER A 241 14.46 14.20 16.10
C SER A 241 13.55 15.40 16.34
N ASN A 242 13.48 16.30 15.35
CA ASN A 242 12.59 17.45 15.39
C ASN A 242 11.37 17.20 14.50
N GLU A 243 10.18 17.12 15.11
CA GLU A 243 8.92 16.85 14.42
C GLU A 243 8.65 17.85 13.27
N SER A 244 8.89 19.15 13.51
CA SER A 244 8.71 20.16 12.46
C SER A 244 9.64 19.96 11.27
N GLN A 245 10.86 19.47 11.51
CA GLN A 245 11.82 19.16 10.44
C GLN A 245 11.39 17.93 9.65
N MET A 246 10.92 16.87 10.32
CA MET A 246 10.39 15.67 9.65
C MET A 246 9.18 16.01 8.79
N ASN A 247 8.25 16.82 9.31
CA ASN A 247 7.10 17.30 8.54
C ASN A 247 7.54 18.14 7.34
N THR A 248 8.60 18.95 7.47
CA THR A 248 9.11 19.76 6.34
C THR A 248 9.61 18.87 5.20
N ILE A 249 10.34 17.79 5.52
CA ILE A 249 10.81 16.82 4.52
C ILE A 249 9.64 16.04 3.91
N ALA A 250 8.73 15.52 4.73
CA ALA A 250 7.57 14.75 4.27
C ALA A 250 6.64 15.58 3.36
N MET A 251 6.37 16.85 3.71
CA MET A 251 5.59 17.76 2.85
C MET A 251 6.29 18.02 1.52
N ALA A 252 7.62 18.16 1.52
CA ALA A 252 8.39 18.38 0.30
C ALA A 252 8.36 17.14 -0.62
N GLY A 253 8.46 15.94 -0.05
CA GLY A 253 8.34 14.66 -0.78
C GLY A 253 6.90 14.17 -0.99
N ASN A 254 5.91 15.06 -0.87
CA ASN A 254 4.49 14.81 -1.13
C ASN A 254 3.84 13.65 -0.31
N THR A 255 4.33 13.37 0.90
CA THR A 255 3.74 12.38 1.83
C THR A 255 2.98 13.01 3.00
N GLY A 256 2.88 14.35 3.00
CA GLY A 256 2.15 15.09 4.02
C GLY A 256 2.96 15.24 5.30
N MET A 257 2.65 14.45 6.33
CA MET A 257 3.28 14.57 7.65
C MET A 257 4.32 13.48 7.88
N GLY A 258 5.37 13.79 8.62
CA GLY A 258 6.36 12.81 9.03
C GLY A 258 5.83 11.93 10.17
N TYR A 259 6.38 10.73 10.30
CA TYR A 259 6.14 9.86 11.44
C TYR A 259 7.06 10.30 12.59
N PHE A 260 6.50 10.52 13.78
CA PHE A 260 7.29 10.89 14.96
C PHE A 260 7.07 9.89 16.10
N ILE A 261 8.10 9.11 16.40
CA ILE A 261 8.06 7.94 17.28
C ILE A 261 8.90 8.21 18.52
N GLY A 262 8.27 8.37 19.69
CA GLY A 262 9.04 8.67 20.91
C GLY A 262 8.34 8.56 22.26
N ASN A 263 7.05 8.20 22.30
CA ASN A 263 6.22 8.26 23.51
C ASN A 263 5.79 6.88 24.04
N GLY A 264 6.28 5.79 23.46
CA GLY A 264 5.76 4.45 23.73
C GLY A 264 6.71 3.33 23.31
N ASN A 265 6.14 2.29 22.71
CA ASN A 265 6.90 1.13 22.24
C ASN A 265 7.52 1.46 20.87
N THR A 266 8.70 2.09 20.87
CA THR A 266 9.41 2.52 19.64
C THR A 266 9.51 1.43 18.59
N GLN A 267 9.73 0.17 18.99
CA GLN A 267 9.79 -0.95 18.05
C GLN A 267 8.45 -1.14 17.33
N GLN A 268 7.35 -1.24 18.10
CA GLN A 268 6.02 -1.45 17.52
C GLN A 268 5.55 -0.24 16.71
N ASP A 269 5.79 0.97 17.22
CA ASP A 269 5.38 2.21 16.56
C ASP A 269 6.14 2.39 15.23
N LEU A 270 7.42 2.02 15.17
CA LEU A 270 8.18 2.01 13.91
C LEU A 270 7.71 0.93 12.95
N LEU A 271 7.43 -0.28 13.44
CA LEU A 271 6.86 -1.34 12.60
C LEU A 271 5.52 -0.88 12.00
N ASN A 272 4.65 -0.26 12.80
CA ASN A 272 3.37 0.28 12.32
C ASN A 272 3.59 1.38 11.27
N ALA A 273 4.58 2.26 11.44
CA ALA A 273 4.92 3.26 10.45
C ALA A 273 5.41 2.63 9.14
N LEU A 274 6.24 1.59 9.19
CA LEU A 274 6.70 0.87 8.00
C LEU A 274 5.56 0.16 7.27
N ILE A 275 4.62 -0.44 8.01
CA ILE A 275 3.40 -1.05 7.44
C ILE A 275 2.49 0.02 6.81
N ASP A 276 2.34 1.18 7.45
CA ASP A 276 1.55 2.29 6.89
C ASP A 276 2.18 2.84 5.61
N ILE A 277 3.51 3.07 5.62
CA ILE A 277 4.26 3.47 4.43
C ILE A 277 4.12 2.42 3.34
N GLN A 278 4.22 1.13 3.68
CA GLN A 278 3.97 0.05 2.73
C GLN A 278 2.58 0.18 2.11
N LYS A 279 1.52 0.42 2.86
CA LYS A 279 0.16 0.54 2.32
C LYS A 279 -0.01 1.73 1.38
N VAL A 280 0.67 2.85 1.65
CA VAL A 280 0.69 4.01 0.76
C VAL A 280 1.54 3.74 -0.49
N ALA A 281 2.63 3.00 -0.32
CA ALA A 281 3.58 2.73 -1.39
C ALA A 281 3.05 1.63 -2.33
N VAL A 282 2.40 0.57 -1.79
CA VAL A 282 1.66 -0.49 -2.52
C VAL A 282 0.64 0.20 -3.40
N SER A 283 1.01 0.22 -4.66
CA SER A 283 0.32 1.05 -5.60
C SER A 283 -1.06 0.44 -5.84
N CYS A 284 -2.12 1.19 -5.56
CA CYS A 284 -3.47 0.88 -6.04
C CYS A 284 -3.60 1.11 -7.55
N THR A 285 -2.50 0.85 -8.24
CA THR A 285 -2.34 0.85 -9.68
C THR A 285 -2.02 -0.57 -10.11
N PHE A 286 -2.80 -1.01 -11.07
CA PHE A 286 -2.71 -2.32 -11.66
C PHE A 286 -2.40 -2.15 -13.13
N ALA A 287 -1.52 -2.98 -13.67
CA ALA A 287 -1.39 -3.06 -15.12
C ALA A 287 -2.73 -3.49 -15.73
N MET A 288 -3.10 -2.90 -16.87
CA MET A 288 -4.25 -3.37 -17.65
C MET A 288 -3.98 -4.85 -18.01
N PRO A 289 -4.83 -5.79 -17.58
CA PRO A 289 -4.54 -7.20 -17.81
C PRO A 289 -4.55 -7.51 -19.32
N GLU A 290 -3.66 -8.39 -19.77
CA GLU A 290 -3.66 -8.86 -21.15
C GLU A 290 -4.68 -9.99 -21.36
N SER A 291 -5.23 -10.10 -22.56
CA SER A 291 -6.10 -11.24 -22.89
C SER A 291 -5.25 -12.51 -23.02
N PRO A 292 -5.70 -13.66 -22.44
CA PRO A 292 -5.04 -14.95 -22.67
C PRO A 292 -5.03 -15.38 -24.15
N ASP A 293 -5.96 -14.86 -24.96
CA ASP A 293 -5.98 -15.05 -26.41
C ASP A 293 -5.39 -13.81 -27.10
N PRO A 294 -4.24 -13.92 -27.81
CA PRO A 294 -3.61 -12.80 -28.50
C PRO A 294 -4.44 -12.23 -29.66
N ASN A 295 -5.53 -12.88 -30.06
CA ASN A 295 -6.45 -12.39 -31.09
C ASN A 295 -7.68 -11.68 -30.51
N GLN A 296 -7.83 -11.64 -29.17
CA GLN A 296 -8.92 -10.94 -28.50
C GLN A 296 -8.46 -9.56 -28.03
N VAL A 297 -9.19 -8.55 -28.49
CA VAL A 297 -9.00 -7.17 -28.03
C VAL A 297 -9.92 -6.92 -26.85
N ILE A 298 -9.34 -6.51 -25.73
CA ILE A 298 -10.08 -6.09 -24.54
C ILE A 298 -10.79 -4.77 -24.85
N ASP A 299 -12.04 -4.65 -24.41
CA ASP A 299 -12.84 -3.44 -24.54
C ASP A 299 -12.78 -2.65 -23.22
N PRO A 300 -12.08 -1.49 -23.18
CA PRO A 300 -12.00 -0.64 -21.98
C PRO A 300 -13.35 -0.17 -21.44
N GLU A 301 -14.42 -0.17 -22.25
CA GLU A 301 -15.76 0.19 -21.78
C GLU A 301 -16.44 -0.94 -21.00
N LYS A 302 -15.92 -2.18 -21.09
CA LYS A 302 -16.48 -3.37 -20.44
C LYS A 302 -15.62 -3.91 -19.31
N VAL A 303 -14.68 -3.12 -18.80
CA VAL A 303 -13.91 -3.49 -17.61
C VAL A 303 -14.72 -3.19 -16.36
N VAL A 304 -14.79 -4.17 -15.47
CA VAL A 304 -15.43 -4.04 -14.15
C VAL A 304 -14.37 -4.32 -13.08
N VAL A 305 -14.24 -3.42 -12.12
CA VAL A 305 -13.37 -3.61 -10.96
C VAL A 305 -14.24 -3.92 -9.77
N GLU A 306 -13.93 -5.00 -9.07
CA GLU A 306 -14.63 -5.42 -7.86
C GLU A 306 -13.66 -5.43 -6.68
N LEU A 307 -14.13 -4.96 -5.52
CA LEU A 307 -13.44 -5.08 -4.26
C LEU A 307 -14.21 -6.05 -3.37
N THR A 308 -13.53 -7.07 -2.83
CA THR A 308 -14.06 -7.96 -1.82
C THR A 308 -13.43 -7.58 -0.48
N PRO A 309 -14.15 -6.89 0.42
CA PRO A 309 -13.63 -6.54 1.74
C PRO A 309 -13.43 -7.78 2.63
N ASP A 310 -12.46 -7.69 3.54
CA ASP A 310 -12.20 -8.67 4.60
C ASP A 310 -13.48 -9.12 5.34
N GLY A 311 -13.57 -10.43 5.62
CA GLY A 311 -14.69 -11.05 6.31
C GLY A 311 -15.97 -11.16 5.47
N THR A 312 -15.94 -10.76 4.20
CA THR A 312 -17.06 -10.87 3.27
C THR A 312 -16.71 -11.75 2.07
N SER A 313 -17.69 -12.51 1.58
CA SER A 313 -17.55 -13.30 0.36
C SER A 313 -18.23 -12.65 -0.84
N THR A 314 -18.70 -11.40 -0.70
CA THR A 314 -19.51 -10.72 -1.70
C THR A 314 -18.70 -9.55 -2.26
N PRO A 315 -18.21 -9.66 -3.51
CA PRO A 315 -17.55 -8.55 -4.17
C PRO A 315 -18.51 -7.36 -4.32
N VAL A 316 -17.98 -6.15 -4.15
CA VAL A 316 -18.66 -4.90 -4.39
C VAL A 316 -18.05 -4.27 -5.63
N GLU A 317 -18.88 -4.00 -6.64
CA GLU A 317 -18.46 -3.28 -7.83
C GLU A 317 -18.02 -1.85 -7.47
N VAL A 318 -16.81 -1.49 -7.90
CA VAL A 318 -16.24 -0.17 -7.73
C VAL A 318 -16.56 0.66 -8.98
N PRO A 319 -17.16 1.85 -8.83
CA PRO A 319 -17.53 2.67 -9.99
C PRO A 319 -16.30 3.21 -10.73
N ARG A 320 -16.33 3.19 -12.06
CA ARG A 320 -15.33 3.90 -12.88
C ARG A 320 -15.59 5.41 -12.87
N VAL A 321 -14.54 6.20 -12.66
CA VAL A 321 -14.53 7.65 -12.81
C VAL A 321 -13.63 8.07 -13.97
N THR A 322 -13.76 9.31 -14.45
CA THR A 322 -13.06 9.77 -15.67
C THR A 322 -11.55 10.00 -15.48
N GLY A 323 -11.08 10.07 -14.24
CA GLY A 323 -9.70 10.36 -13.87
C GLY A 323 -9.57 10.74 -12.40
N GLU A 324 -8.34 10.97 -11.93
CA GLU A 324 -8.04 11.29 -10.52
C GLU A 324 -8.88 12.45 -9.96
N SER A 325 -9.06 13.53 -10.74
CA SER A 325 -9.84 14.70 -10.31
C SER A 325 -11.33 14.42 -10.03
N ALA A 326 -11.85 13.29 -10.50
CA ALA A 326 -13.22 12.85 -10.24
C ALA A 326 -13.33 11.91 -9.03
N CYS A 327 -12.21 11.58 -8.37
CA CYS A 327 -12.22 10.80 -7.13
C CYS A 327 -12.87 11.61 -5.99
N GLY A 328 -14.00 11.11 -5.50
CA GLY A 328 -14.71 11.66 -4.35
C GLY A 328 -14.68 10.72 -3.14
N ALA A 329 -15.42 11.08 -2.08
CA ALA A 329 -15.55 10.26 -0.89
C ALA A 329 -16.20 8.88 -1.14
N ALA A 330 -16.90 8.72 -2.27
CA ALA A 330 -17.48 7.45 -2.70
C ALA A 330 -16.44 6.47 -3.29
N GLY A 331 -15.18 6.92 -3.48
CA GLY A 331 -14.14 6.13 -4.13
C GLY A 331 -14.36 6.03 -5.64
N GLY A 332 -13.81 4.96 -6.23
CA GLY A 332 -13.86 4.68 -7.65
C GLY A 332 -12.56 4.09 -8.18
N TRP A 333 -12.47 3.95 -9.49
CA TRP A 333 -11.23 3.66 -10.20
C TRP A 333 -11.20 4.38 -11.56
N TYR A 334 -10.03 4.60 -12.14
CA TYR A 334 -9.86 5.30 -13.41
C TYR A 334 -8.67 4.75 -14.22
N TYR A 335 -8.63 5.08 -15.51
CA TYR A 335 -7.49 4.75 -16.37
C TYR A 335 -6.45 5.87 -16.41
N ASP A 336 -5.20 5.51 -16.67
CA ASP A 336 -4.16 6.45 -17.08
C ASP A 336 -4.53 7.23 -18.36
N ASP A 337 -5.02 6.51 -19.37
CA ASP A 337 -5.52 7.05 -20.62
C ASP A 337 -6.88 6.38 -20.96
N ASN A 338 -7.92 7.18 -21.18
CA ASN A 338 -9.26 6.65 -21.44
C ASN A 338 -9.44 6.08 -22.86
N GLU A 339 -8.56 6.41 -23.80
CA GLU A 339 -8.58 5.93 -25.18
C GLU A 339 -7.74 4.66 -25.34
N ASN A 340 -6.56 4.61 -24.71
CA ASN A 340 -5.63 3.48 -24.79
C ASN A 340 -5.06 3.16 -23.40
N PRO A 341 -5.84 2.53 -22.50
CA PRO A 341 -5.43 2.32 -21.13
C PRO A 341 -4.31 1.28 -21.02
N SER A 342 -3.31 1.61 -20.22
CA SER A 342 -2.26 0.67 -19.81
C SER A 342 -2.27 0.41 -18.32
N ILE A 343 -2.94 1.27 -17.53
CA ILE A 343 -2.98 1.21 -16.07
C ILE A 343 -4.40 1.48 -15.56
N ILE A 344 -4.83 0.69 -14.58
CA ILE A 344 -6.04 0.90 -13.78
C ILE A 344 -5.62 1.42 -12.41
N THR A 345 -6.15 2.56 -11.99
CA THR A 345 -5.86 3.19 -10.69
C THR A 345 -7.12 3.24 -9.83
N LEU A 346 -7.07 2.75 -8.59
CA LEU A 346 -8.14 2.99 -7.62
C LEU A 346 -8.04 4.41 -7.06
N CYS A 347 -9.19 5.05 -6.88
CA CYS A 347 -9.28 6.29 -6.12
C CYS A 347 -8.84 6.07 -4.66
N PRO A 348 -8.34 7.12 -3.96
CA PRO A 348 -7.82 7.01 -2.60
C PRO A 348 -8.73 6.27 -1.62
N ALA A 349 -10.02 6.61 -1.56
CA ALA A 349 -10.96 5.95 -0.64
C ALA A 349 -11.18 4.45 -0.94
N THR A 350 -11.09 4.03 -2.21
CA THR A 350 -11.18 2.61 -2.59
C THR A 350 -9.85 1.90 -2.33
N CYS A 351 -8.74 2.59 -2.59
CA CYS A 351 -7.40 2.11 -2.28
C CYS A 351 -7.24 1.81 -0.79
N ASP A 352 -7.65 2.73 0.08
CA ASP A 352 -7.63 2.55 1.54
C ASP A 352 -8.48 1.34 1.96
N ALA A 353 -9.64 1.15 1.33
CA ALA A 353 -10.51 0.01 1.59
C ALA A 353 -9.90 -1.31 1.10
N ALA A 354 -9.19 -1.30 -0.03
CA ALA A 354 -8.46 -2.46 -0.54
C ALA A 354 -7.27 -2.84 0.34
N ASN A 355 -6.61 -1.85 0.94
CA ASN A 355 -5.44 -2.04 1.81
C ASN A 355 -5.80 -2.15 3.31
N ALA A 356 -7.10 -2.20 3.63
CA ALA A 356 -7.56 -2.28 5.01
C ALA A 356 -7.16 -3.60 5.69
N SER A 357 -7.06 -4.69 4.93
CA SER A 357 -6.71 -6.04 5.42
C SER A 357 -6.22 -6.92 4.27
N ASP A 358 -5.33 -7.87 4.57
CA ASP A 358 -4.67 -8.77 3.61
C ASP A 358 -5.63 -9.81 3.01
N GLU A 359 -6.82 -9.98 3.60
CA GLU A 359 -7.90 -10.80 3.01
C GLU A 359 -8.73 -10.03 1.97
N SER A 360 -8.55 -8.71 1.85
CA SER A 360 -9.28 -7.91 0.88
C SER A 360 -8.74 -8.17 -0.52
N LYS A 361 -9.63 -8.43 -1.48
CA LYS A 361 -9.26 -8.79 -2.86
C LYS A 361 -9.79 -7.79 -3.86
N VAL A 362 -8.92 -7.31 -4.74
CA VAL A 362 -9.31 -6.59 -5.95
C VAL A 362 -9.36 -7.58 -7.11
N THR A 363 -10.48 -7.62 -7.82
CA THR A 363 -10.68 -8.45 -9.00
C THR A 363 -10.99 -7.56 -10.18
N ILE A 364 -10.35 -7.81 -11.33
CA ILE A 364 -10.67 -7.10 -12.57
C ILE A 364 -11.32 -8.08 -13.53
N GLN A 365 -12.56 -7.79 -13.90
CA GLN A 365 -13.29 -8.52 -14.92
C GLN A 365 -13.15 -7.77 -16.24
N LEU A 366 -12.80 -8.51 -17.29
CA LEU A 366 -12.62 -7.98 -18.63
C LEU A 366 -13.79 -8.37 -19.53
N GLY A 367 -14.31 -7.41 -20.28
CA GLY A 367 -15.12 -7.68 -21.46
C GLY A 367 -14.28 -7.54 -22.73
N CYS A 368 -14.49 -8.43 -23.70
CA CYS A 368 -13.87 -8.30 -25.02
C CYS A 368 -14.80 -7.60 -26.01
N ALA A 369 -14.18 -6.94 -27.00
CA ALA A 369 -14.88 -6.47 -28.18
C ALA A 369 -15.11 -7.65 -29.12
N THR A 370 -16.32 -7.82 -29.65
CA THR A 370 -16.57 -8.80 -30.69
C THR A 370 -15.93 -8.35 -31.99
N PHE A 371 -14.94 -9.11 -32.46
CA PHE A 371 -14.49 -8.99 -33.83
C PHE A 371 -15.58 -9.57 -34.73
N ILE A 372 -16.40 -8.70 -35.34
CA ILE A 372 -17.25 -9.11 -36.46
C ILE A 372 -16.36 -9.02 -37.72
N PRO A 373 -16.01 -10.15 -38.36
CA PRO A 373 -15.13 -10.18 -39.53
C PRO A 373 -15.70 -9.49 -40.77
#